data_AF-A0A7X4JLE2-F1
#
_entry.id   AF-A0A7X4JLE2-F1
#
_cell.length_a   1.000
_cell.length_b   1.000
_cell.length_c   1.000
_cell.angle_alpha   90.00
_cell.angle_beta   90.00
_cell.angle_gamma   90.00
#
_symmetry.space_group_name_H-M   'P 1'
#
loop_
_entity.id
_entity.type
_entity.pdbx_description
1 polymer ?
#
loop_
_entity_poly.entity_id
_entity_poly.type
_entity_poly.pdbx_seq_one_letter_code
_entity_poly.pdbx_strand_id
1 'polypeptide(L)'
;MDLLFCLRDILSDFRHLFNQQNFALFQAFIFGFIANSNRGTLTDLYQSSGSQTQYWSFPKFLSRGQWSADAVAGVLIRRIQRDFRAWVYVYDETQALKTGKSQWGLHFFRNFSYQKGRVNQSKFHYGHEFGALGLLCQTARDVLLFPVWVKLIAPETIRDKSGAVLKRICSKIPPGLIIFDRGFTRRKVFTMALSFGHHILCRAKSNTVFYRLAKHPKRP
;
A
#
# COMPACT_ATOMS: atom_id res chain seq x y z
N MET A 1 2.96 25.90 17.46
CA MET A 1 1.76 25.49 16.70
C MET A 1 1.37 24.12 17.21
N ASP A 2 0.16 23.96 17.75
CA ASP A 2 -0.25 22.70 18.37
C ASP A 2 -0.37 21.61 17.30
N LEU A 3 0.42 20.54 17.42
CA LEU A 3 0.41 19.38 16.52
C LEU A 3 -1.00 18.79 16.39
N LEU A 4 -1.81 18.87 17.46
CA LEU A 4 -3.21 18.43 17.46
C LEU A 4 -4.09 19.30 16.56
N PHE A 5 -3.84 20.61 16.51
CA PHE A 5 -4.57 21.53 15.64
C PHE A 5 -4.27 21.24 14.17
N CYS A 6 -2.97 21.09 13.83
CA CYS A 6 -2.54 20.76 12.47
C CYS A 6 -3.13 19.42 12.00
N LEU A 7 -3.16 18.42 12.89
CA LEU A 7 -3.70 17.10 12.57
C LEU A 7 -5.22 17.14 12.37
N ARG A 8 -5.97 17.95 13.14
CA ARG A 8 -7.42 18.13 12.92
C ARG A 8 -7.72 18.70 11.55
N ASP A 9 -6.96 19.71 11.12
CA ASP A 9 -7.13 20.33 9.80
C ASP A 9 -6.84 19.31 8.68
N ILE A 10 -5.77 18.53 8.80
CA ILE A 10 -5.45 17.46 7.84
C ILE A 10 -6.56 16.40 7.80
N LEU A 11 -7.05 15.97 8.96
CA LEU A 11 -8.11 14.95 9.04
C LEU A 11 -9.44 15.46 8.49
N SER A 12 -9.70 16.77 8.52
CA SER A 12 -10.93 17.36 7.99
C SER A 12 -11.10 17.14 6.48
N ASP A 13 -10.01 17.05 5.72
CA ASP A 13 -10.03 16.74 4.28
C ASP A 13 -10.72 15.40 3.98
N PHE A 14 -10.71 14.47 4.93
CA PHE A 14 -11.29 13.13 4.79
C PHE A 14 -12.77 13.08 5.19
N ARG A 15 -13.35 14.14 5.75
CA ARG A 15 -14.72 14.14 6.33
C ARG A 15 -15.77 13.61 5.36
N HIS A 16 -15.69 13.99 4.09
CA HIS A 16 -16.63 13.61 3.05
C HIS A 16 -16.63 12.09 2.73
N LEU A 17 -15.63 11.33 3.20
CA LEU A 17 -15.55 9.88 2.99
C LEU A 17 -16.30 9.06 4.05
N PHE A 18 -16.80 9.72 5.09
CA PHE A 18 -17.37 9.06 6.26
C PHE A 18 -18.69 9.71 6.66
N ASN A 19 -19.60 8.91 7.21
CA ASN A 19 -20.70 9.46 7.99
C ASN A 19 -20.18 10.02 9.33
N GLN A 20 -21.05 10.71 10.08
CA GLN A 20 -20.64 11.40 11.30
C GLN A 20 -19.95 10.48 12.33
N GLN A 21 -20.50 9.30 12.55
CA GLN A 21 -19.97 8.33 13.51
C GLN A 21 -18.63 7.73 13.05
N ASN A 22 -18.54 7.30 11.79
CA ASN A 22 -17.33 6.71 11.24
C ASN A 22 -16.19 7.73 11.15
N PHE A 23 -16.49 9.01 10.93
CA PHE A 23 -15.46 10.04 10.92
C PHE A 23 -14.85 10.24 12.31
N ALA A 24 -15.68 10.30 13.35
CA ALA A 24 -15.19 10.41 14.73
C ALA A 24 -14.30 9.22 15.11
N LEU A 25 -14.71 8.00 14.71
CA LEU A 25 -13.91 6.79 14.89
C LEU A 25 -12.61 6.82 14.06
N PHE A 26 -12.65 7.33 12.83
CA PHE A 26 -11.45 7.52 12.00
C PHE A 26 -10.47 8.49 12.66
N GLN A 27 -10.95 9.65 13.14
CA GLN A 27 -10.10 10.61 13.84
C GLN A 27 -9.47 9.98 15.08
N ALA A 28 -10.28 9.36 15.95
CA ALA A 28 -9.80 8.69 17.15
C ALA A 28 -8.77 7.59 16.81
N PHE A 29 -9.02 6.81 15.76
CA PHE A 29 -8.09 5.78 15.31
C PHE A 29 -6.73 6.36 14.91
N ILE A 30 -6.71 7.46 14.14
CA ILE A 30 -5.45 8.12 13.75
C ILE A 30 -4.73 8.75 14.95
N PHE A 31 -5.45 9.44 15.84
CA PHE A 31 -4.86 9.98 17.07
C PHE A 31 -4.25 8.87 17.93
N GLY A 32 -4.98 7.76 18.13
CA GLY A 32 -4.50 6.62 18.88
C GLY A 32 -3.27 5.97 18.25
N PHE A 33 -3.22 5.89 16.92
CA PHE A 33 -2.06 5.34 16.21
C PHE A 33 -0.81 6.23 16.34
N ILE A 34 -0.97 7.57 16.32
CA ILE A 34 0.15 8.52 16.45
C ILE A 34 0.62 8.60 17.91
N ALA A 35 -0.30 8.60 18.87
CA ALA A 35 0.01 8.68 20.30
C ALA A 35 0.61 7.37 20.83
N ASN A 36 0.25 6.23 20.23
CA ASN A 36 0.79 4.94 20.63
C ASN A 36 2.14 4.68 19.96
N SER A 37 3.21 5.07 20.64
CA SER A 37 4.60 4.85 20.21
C SER A 37 5.04 3.38 20.34
N ASN A 38 4.25 2.53 21.00
CA ASN A 38 4.52 1.10 21.15
C ASN A 38 3.73 0.29 20.10
N ARG A 39 4.23 -0.91 19.78
CA ARG A 39 3.55 -1.87 18.89
C ARG A 39 2.29 -2.42 19.58
N GLY A 40 1.29 -1.57 19.68
CA GLY A 40 0.13 -1.77 20.52
C GLY A 40 -0.92 -2.60 19.83
N THR A 41 -1.47 -3.53 20.59
CA THR A 41 -2.71 -4.22 20.25
C THR A 41 -3.82 -3.20 19.96
N LEU A 42 -4.94 -3.66 19.40
CA LEU A 42 -6.10 -2.80 19.19
C LEU A 42 -6.60 -2.15 20.50
N THR A 43 -6.38 -2.84 21.63
CA THR A 43 -6.65 -2.32 22.98
C THR A 43 -5.81 -1.10 23.31
N ASP A 44 -4.50 -1.17 23.08
CA ASP A 44 -3.57 -0.06 23.37
C ASP A 44 -3.86 1.13 22.47
N LEU A 45 -4.19 0.87 21.20
CA LEU A 45 -4.62 1.91 20.25
C LEU A 45 -5.90 2.59 20.73
N TYR A 46 -6.90 1.81 21.16
CA TYR A 46 -8.14 2.35 21.72
C TYR A 46 -7.88 3.19 22.98
N GLN A 47 -7.07 2.71 23.92
CA GLN A 47 -6.73 3.45 25.14
C GLN A 47 -5.99 4.76 24.83
N SER A 48 -5.08 4.73 23.86
CA SER A 48 -4.30 5.92 23.44
C SER A 48 -5.10 6.91 22.60
N SER A 49 -6.25 6.49 22.05
CA SER A 49 -7.07 7.33 21.17
C SER A 49 -7.85 8.44 21.88
N GLY A 50 -8.02 8.33 23.20
CA GLY A 50 -8.92 9.20 23.96
C GLY A 50 -10.41 9.08 23.55
N SER A 51 -10.78 8.02 22.82
CA SER A 51 -12.16 7.80 22.38
C SER A 51 -13.08 7.54 23.57
N GLN A 52 -14.23 8.21 23.59
CA GLN A 52 -15.31 7.96 24.55
C GLN A 52 -16.29 6.87 24.11
N THR A 53 -16.11 6.30 22.92
CA THR A 53 -16.97 5.21 22.40
C THR A 53 -16.60 3.88 23.04
N GLN A 54 -17.47 2.86 22.98
CA GLN A 54 -17.10 1.50 23.40
C GLN A 54 -15.92 0.94 22.61
N TYR A 55 -15.05 0.15 23.25
CA TYR A 55 -13.92 -0.56 22.63
C TYR A 55 -14.32 -1.30 21.34
N TRP A 56 -15.44 -2.02 21.37
CA TRP A 56 -15.95 -2.80 20.23
C TRP A 56 -16.31 -1.96 19.00
N SER A 57 -16.42 -0.64 19.13
CA SER A 57 -16.61 0.26 17.99
C SER A 57 -15.39 0.29 17.06
N PHE A 58 -14.17 0.12 17.57
CA PHE A 58 -12.95 0.11 16.76
C PHE A 58 -12.85 -1.13 15.84
N PRO A 59 -12.97 -2.38 16.36
CA PRO A 59 -13.04 -3.57 15.51
C PRO A 59 -14.19 -3.48 14.49
N LYS A 60 -15.36 -2.97 14.89
CA LYS A 60 -16.51 -2.80 13.98
C LYS A 60 -16.21 -1.77 12.90
N PHE A 61 -15.59 -0.65 13.22
CA PHE A 61 -15.17 0.36 12.26
C PHE A 61 -14.19 -0.20 11.23
N LEU A 62 -13.18 -0.97 11.67
CA LEU A 62 -12.17 -1.53 10.77
C LEU A 62 -12.69 -2.69 9.90
N SER A 63 -13.61 -3.50 10.40
CA SER A 63 -14.08 -4.73 9.71
C SER A 63 -15.42 -4.60 9.01
N ARG A 64 -16.32 -3.76 9.54
CA ARG A 64 -17.72 -3.61 9.07
C ARG A 64 -18.09 -2.17 8.73
N GLY A 65 -17.18 -1.22 8.94
CA GLY A 65 -17.42 0.18 8.64
C GLY A 65 -17.66 0.39 7.15
N GLN A 66 -18.64 1.22 6.82
CA GLN A 66 -18.87 1.68 5.45
C GLN A 66 -17.92 2.83 5.14
N TRP A 67 -16.70 2.49 4.72
CA TRP A 67 -15.70 3.41 4.19
C TRP A 67 -14.74 2.65 3.26
N SER A 68 -14.00 3.40 2.44
CA SER A 68 -13.12 2.82 1.43
C SER A 68 -11.68 3.25 1.66
N ALA A 69 -10.81 2.29 1.98
CA ALA A 69 -9.37 2.54 2.07
C ALA A 69 -8.79 3.13 0.77
N ASP A 70 -9.40 2.81 -0.38
CA ASP A 70 -8.98 3.36 -1.68
C ASP A 70 -9.30 4.85 -1.79
N ALA A 71 -10.47 5.25 -1.27
CA ALA A 71 -10.88 6.64 -1.27
C ALA A 71 -10.02 7.46 -0.29
N VAL A 72 -9.71 6.89 0.88
CA VAL A 72 -8.79 7.49 1.86
C VAL A 72 -7.41 7.71 1.24
N ALA A 73 -6.83 6.68 0.61
CA ALA A 73 -5.55 6.81 -0.10
C ALA A 73 -5.60 7.88 -1.20
N GLY A 74 -6.70 7.94 -1.98
CA GLY A 74 -6.88 8.96 -3.01
C GLY A 74 -6.90 10.39 -2.46
N VAL A 75 -7.56 10.64 -1.32
CA VAL A 75 -7.56 11.95 -0.65
C VAL A 75 -6.16 12.28 -0.11
N LEU A 76 -5.50 11.32 0.52
CA LEU A 76 -4.14 11.50 1.05
C LEU A 76 -3.14 11.86 -0.06
N ILE A 77 -3.17 11.15 -1.19
CA ILE A 77 -2.30 11.42 -2.34
C ILE A 77 -2.52 12.84 -2.86
N ARG A 78 -3.78 13.25 -3.08
CA ARG A 78 -4.09 14.60 -3.56
C ARG A 78 -3.65 15.67 -2.57
N ARG A 79 -3.81 15.43 -1.27
CA ARG A 79 -3.35 16.37 -0.24
C ARG A 79 -1.83 16.55 -0.30
N ILE A 80 -1.07 15.47 -0.35
CA ILE A 80 0.40 15.53 -0.43
C ILE A 80 0.83 16.19 -1.77
N GLN A 81 0.22 15.83 -2.89
CA GLN A 81 0.54 16.44 -4.20
C GLN A 81 0.26 17.95 -4.27
N ARG A 82 -0.69 18.45 -3.46
CA ARG A 82 -0.95 19.88 -3.35
C ARG A 82 0.16 20.59 -2.58
N ASP A 83 0.68 19.94 -1.55
CA ASP A 83 1.66 20.51 -0.64
C ASP A 83 3.11 20.37 -1.20
N PHE A 84 3.37 19.38 -2.08
CA PHE A 84 4.65 19.15 -2.74
C PHE A 84 4.54 19.24 -4.26
N ARG A 85 5.31 20.16 -4.89
CA ARG A 85 5.27 20.35 -6.36
C ARG A 85 5.99 19.28 -7.16
N ALA A 86 7.07 18.72 -6.61
CA ALA A 86 7.88 17.69 -7.27
C ALA A 86 7.67 16.36 -6.57
N TRP A 87 7.07 15.40 -7.28
CA TRP A 87 6.75 14.08 -6.74
C TRP A 87 6.76 13.00 -7.81
N VAL A 88 6.99 11.77 -7.39
CA VAL A 88 6.89 10.55 -8.22
C VAL A 88 6.29 9.42 -7.38
N TYR A 89 5.60 8.48 -8.03
CA TYR A 89 5.15 7.27 -7.37
C TYR A 89 6.28 6.24 -7.32
N VAL A 90 6.37 5.50 -6.23
CA VAL A 90 7.24 4.32 -6.10
C VAL A 90 6.34 3.14 -5.74
N TYR A 91 6.44 2.05 -6.49
CA TYR A 91 5.68 0.84 -6.21
C TYR A 91 6.62 -0.34 -5.99
N ASP A 92 6.33 -1.12 -4.95
CA ASP A 92 6.98 -2.39 -4.71
C ASP A 92 6.04 -3.40 -4.03
N GLU A 93 6.45 -4.66 -4.03
CA GLU A 93 5.77 -5.73 -3.30
C GLU A 93 6.58 -6.08 -2.03
N THR A 94 5.90 -6.10 -0.89
CA THR A 94 6.52 -6.37 0.42
C THR A 94 5.81 -7.50 1.14
N GLN A 95 6.53 -8.20 2.01
CA GLN A 95 6.04 -9.38 2.72
C GLN A 95 6.10 -9.18 4.22
N ALA A 96 5.02 -9.54 4.92
CA ALA A 96 4.97 -9.59 6.37
C ALA A 96 4.88 -11.06 6.82
N LEU A 97 5.90 -11.53 7.54
CA LEU A 97 5.91 -12.89 8.06
C LEU A 97 4.83 -13.06 9.13
N LYS A 98 4.15 -14.20 9.11
CA LYS A 98 3.13 -14.58 10.07
C LYS A 98 3.59 -15.80 10.87
N THR A 99 3.70 -15.62 12.19
CA THR A 99 4.10 -16.67 13.14
C THR A 99 2.94 -17.25 13.95
N GLY A 100 1.70 -16.82 13.68
CA GLY A 100 0.50 -17.22 14.41
C GLY A 100 -0.45 -18.10 13.60
N LYS A 101 -1.70 -18.25 14.09
CA LYS A 101 -2.77 -19.00 13.41
C LYS A 101 -2.99 -18.54 11.97
N SER A 102 -3.48 -19.46 11.15
CA SER A 102 -3.87 -19.19 9.76
C SER A 102 -4.88 -18.04 9.68
N GLN A 103 -4.67 -17.14 8.74
CA GLN A 103 -5.50 -15.97 8.46
C GLN A 103 -5.73 -15.88 6.96
N TRP A 104 -6.83 -15.25 6.56
CA TRP A 104 -7.15 -15.06 5.14
C TRP A 104 -6.02 -14.33 4.39
N GLY A 105 -5.80 -14.70 3.13
CA GLY A 105 -4.77 -14.10 2.26
C GLY A 105 -3.33 -14.52 2.57
N LEU A 106 -3.14 -15.61 3.32
CA LEU A 106 -1.81 -16.15 3.60
C LEU A 106 -1.17 -16.76 2.36
N HIS A 107 0.11 -16.49 2.21
CA HIS A 107 1.02 -17.09 1.24
C HIS A 107 2.00 -18.01 1.93
N PHE A 108 2.67 -18.82 1.10
CA PHE A 108 3.74 -19.70 1.52
C PHE A 108 5.04 -19.30 0.82
N PHE A 109 5.98 -18.73 1.57
CA PHE A 109 7.23 -18.21 1.03
C PHE A 109 8.41 -19.10 1.37
N ARG A 110 9.41 -19.14 0.48
CA ARG A 110 10.68 -19.79 0.78
C ARG A 110 11.43 -19.02 1.86
N ASN A 111 11.93 -19.73 2.86
CA ASN A 111 12.84 -19.16 3.84
C ASN A 111 14.26 -19.11 3.26
N PHE A 112 14.68 -17.93 2.79
CA PHE A 112 16.03 -17.74 2.23
C PHE A 112 17.15 -17.87 3.27
N SER A 113 16.83 -17.73 4.55
CA SER A 113 17.79 -17.92 5.66
C SER A 113 17.90 -19.39 6.10
N TYR A 114 17.22 -20.33 5.43
CA TYR A 114 17.23 -21.75 5.80
C TYR A 114 18.61 -22.39 5.65
N GLN A 115 19.07 -23.05 6.72
CA GLN A 115 20.28 -23.87 6.72
C GLN A 115 19.92 -25.34 6.96
N LYS A 116 20.40 -26.23 6.09
CA LYS A 116 20.21 -27.68 6.23
C LYS A 116 20.89 -28.16 7.52
N GLY A 117 20.15 -28.87 8.38
CA GLY A 117 20.64 -29.39 9.66
C GLY A 117 20.19 -28.60 10.91
N ARG A 118 19.59 -27.42 10.76
CA ARG A 118 18.95 -26.72 11.91
C ARG A 118 17.56 -27.31 12.19
N VAL A 119 17.42 -27.91 13.37
CA VAL A 119 16.24 -28.70 13.79
C VAL A 119 14.95 -27.86 13.92
N ASN A 120 15.07 -26.54 14.16
CA ASN A 120 13.93 -25.63 14.37
C ASN A 120 13.75 -24.58 13.27
N GLN A 121 14.25 -24.84 12.07
CA GLN A 121 14.10 -23.91 10.95
C GLN A 121 13.32 -24.56 9.80
N SER A 122 12.14 -24.03 9.53
CA SER A 122 11.38 -24.46 8.34
C SER A 122 12.02 -23.93 7.06
N LYS A 123 11.94 -24.72 5.98
CA LYS A 123 12.30 -24.30 4.62
C LYS A 123 11.37 -23.22 4.07
N PHE A 124 10.21 -23.04 4.70
CA PHE A 124 9.16 -22.14 4.27
C PHE A 124 8.50 -21.45 5.45
N HIS A 125 8.02 -20.23 5.25
CA HIS A 125 7.25 -19.49 6.23
C HIS A 125 5.92 -19.03 5.63
N TYR A 126 4.93 -18.92 6.49
CA TYR A 126 3.67 -18.27 6.15
C TYR A 126 3.82 -16.76 6.28
N GLY A 127 3.15 -16.01 5.42
CA GLY A 127 3.11 -14.56 5.51
C GLY A 127 2.08 -13.95 4.57
N HIS A 128 1.92 -12.65 4.66
CA HIS A 128 1.08 -11.87 3.76
C HIS A 128 1.95 -11.08 2.80
N GLU A 129 1.55 -11.00 1.54
CA GLU A 129 2.18 -10.14 0.53
C GLU A 129 1.33 -8.90 0.31
N PHE A 130 1.96 -7.76 0.09
CA PHE A 130 1.27 -6.50 -0.15
C PHE A 130 1.89 -5.76 -1.31
N GLY A 131 1.05 -5.19 -2.17
CA GLY A 131 1.45 -4.11 -3.08
C GLY A 131 1.45 -2.80 -2.31
N ALA A 132 2.59 -2.13 -2.25
CA ALA A 132 2.76 -0.86 -1.55
C ALA A 132 3.05 0.26 -2.55
N LEU A 133 2.31 1.35 -2.44
CA LEU A 133 2.54 2.59 -3.16
C LEU A 133 3.07 3.64 -2.19
N GLY A 134 4.24 4.17 -2.51
CA GLY A 134 4.80 5.37 -1.91
C GLY A 134 4.67 6.56 -2.85
N LEU A 135 4.53 7.75 -2.27
CA LEU A 135 4.71 9.02 -2.97
C LEU A 135 6.02 9.63 -2.49
N LEU A 136 7.00 9.65 -3.38
CA LEU A 136 8.31 10.23 -3.13
C LEU A 136 8.27 11.70 -3.53
N CYS A 137 8.43 12.59 -2.55
CA CYS A 137 8.31 14.03 -2.72
C CYS A 137 9.66 14.70 -2.49
N GLN A 138 10.02 15.65 -3.35
CA GLN A 138 11.24 16.44 -3.18
C GLN A 138 10.92 17.78 -2.52
N THR A 139 11.75 18.15 -1.57
CA THR A 139 11.82 19.50 -0.97
C THR A 139 13.13 20.18 -1.39
N ALA A 140 13.33 21.42 -0.97
CA ALA A 140 14.58 22.14 -1.24
C ALA A 140 15.83 21.48 -0.60
N ARG A 141 15.64 20.62 0.42
CA ARG A 141 16.75 20.03 1.20
C ARG A 141 16.77 18.52 1.18
N ASP A 142 15.59 17.90 1.17
CA ASP A 142 15.43 16.48 1.39
C ASP A 142 14.45 15.84 0.40
N VAL A 143 14.51 14.51 0.33
CA VAL A 143 13.51 13.68 -0.33
C VAL A 143 12.74 12.90 0.73
N LEU A 144 11.42 13.03 0.74
CA LEU A 144 10.53 12.41 1.70
C LEU A 144 9.71 11.31 1.03
N LEU A 145 9.63 10.13 1.65
CA LEU A 145 8.78 9.04 1.18
C LEU A 145 7.54 8.95 2.06
N PHE A 146 6.37 9.18 1.46
CA PHE A 146 5.08 8.98 2.12
C PHE A 146 4.49 7.62 1.72
N PRO A 147 4.32 6.66 2.65
CA PRO A 147 3.58 5.44 2.36
C PRO A 147 2.09 5.78 2.29
N VAL A 148 1.55 5.86 1.06
CA VAL A 148 0.20 6.37 0.82
C VAL A 148 -0.83 5.28 0.62
N TRP A 149 -0.41 4.08 0.23
CA TRP A 149 -1.33 2.99 -0.03
C TRP A 149 -0.66 1.63 0.15
N VAL A 150 -1.34 0.73 0.86
CA VAL A 150 -0.96 -0.69 0.96
C VAL A 150 -2.17 -1.54 0.63
N LYS A 151 -1.98 -2.58 -0.19
CA LYS A 151 -3.02 -3.53 -0.59
C LYS A 151 -2.55 -4.95 -0.43
N LEU A 152 -3.33 -5.73 0.30
CA LEU A 152 -3.09 -7.16 0.42
C LEU A 152 -3.19 -7.82 -0.96
N ILE A 153 -2.17 -8.60 -1.28
CA ILE A 153 -2.17 -9.54 -2.38
C ILE A 153 -2.60 -10.88 -1.79
N ALA A 154 -3.66 -11.49 -2.32
CA ALA A 154 -4.18 -12.77 -1.83
C ALA A 154 -4.13 -13.82 -2.97
N PRO A 155 -3.68 -15.06 -2.68
CA PRO A 155 -3.52 -16.09 -3.72
C PRO A 155 -4.87 -16.65 -4.18
N GLU A 156 -5.87 -16.65 -3.29
CA GLU A 156 -7.17 -17.31 -3.48
C GLU A 156 -8.10 -16.55 -4.43
N THR A 157 -7.89 -15.24 -4.61
CA THR A 157 -8.80 -14.37 -5.37
C THR A 157 -8.08 -13.73 -6.56
N ILE A 158 -8.60 -13.94 -7.78
CA ILE A 158 -8.03 -13.33 -9.01
C ILE A 158 -7.94 -11.81 -8.88
N ARG A 159 -8.92 -11.19 -8.22
CA ARG A 159 -9.00 -9.74 -8.01
C ARG A 159 -7.86 -9.19 -7.15
N ASP A 160 -7.25 -10.02 -6.31
CA ASP A 160 -6.22 -9.60 -5.36
C ASP A 160 -4.87 -10.27 -5.67
N LYS A 161 -4.68 -10.82 -6.87
CA LYS A 161 -3.35 -11.16 -7.37
C LYS A 161 -2.52 -9.90 -7.63
N SER A 162 -1.19 -10.00 -7.50
CA SER A 162 -0.22 -8.89 -7.69
C SER A 162 -0.56 -7.95 -8.86
N GLY A 163 -0.71 -8.48 -10.08
CA GLY A 163 -1.03 -7.65 -11.26
C GLY A 163 -2.40 -6.98 -11.20
N ALA A 164 -3.39 -7.58 -10.55
CA ALA A 164 -4.72 -6.99 -10.36
C ALA A 164 -4.71 -5.90 -9.28
N VAL A 165 -3.94 -6.09 -8.22
CA VAL A 165 -3.69 -5.07 -7.18
C VAL A 165 -3.01 -3.84 -7.80
N LEU A 166 -1.92 -4.04 -8.55
CA LEU A 166 -1.24 -2.95 -9.24
C LEU A 166 -2.17 -2.24 -10.23
N LYS A 167 -2.93 -2.99 -11.04
CA LYS A 167 -3.92 -2.42 -11.96
C LYS A 167 -4.95 -1.55 -11.23
N ARG A 168 -5.43 -2.01 -10.07
CA ARG A 168 -6.40 -1.27 -9.25
C ARG A 168 -5.81 0.03 -8.71
N ILE A 169 -4.57 0.00 -8.24
CA ILE A 169 -3.85 1.19 -7.78
C ILE A 169 -3.71 2.19 -8.93
N CYS A 170 -3.14 1.78 -10.07
CA CYS A 170 -2.99 2.64 -11.26
C CYS A 170 -4.32 3.24 -11.72
N SER A 171 -5.42 2.47 -11.71
CA SER A 171 -6.73 2.96 -12.14
C SER A 171 -7.35 4.05 -11.23
N LYS A 172 -6.79 4.26 -10.03
CA LYS A 172 -7.37 5.13 -9.00
C LYS A 172 -6.49 6.32 -8.61
N ILE A 173 -5.23 6.31 -9.00
CA ILE A 173 -4.30 7.41 -8.73
C ILE A 173 -4.24 8.37 -9.93
N PRO A 174 -4.03 9.67 -9.70
CA PRO A 174 -3.78 10.61 -10.79
C PRO A 174 -2.60 10.18 -11.67
N PRO A 175 -2.64 10.43 -12.99
CA PRO A 175 -1.51 10.20 -13.89
C PRO A 175 -0.22 10.83 -13.36
N GLY A 176 0.90 10.15 -13.59
CA GLY A 176 2.21 10.54 -13.05
C GLY A 176 3.28 9.52 -13.37
N LEU A 177 4.53 9.80 -12.99
CA LEU A 177 5.65 8.88 -13.14
C LEU A 177 5.63 7.82 -12.04
N ILE A 178 5.63 6.53 -12.43
CA ILE A 178 5.77 5.40 -11.53
C ILE A 178 7.15 4.78 -11.68
N ILE A 179 7.87 4.69 -10.55
CA ILE A 179 9.16 4.03 -10.43
C ILE A 179 8.94 2.58 -9.99
N PHE A 180 9.51 1.65 -10.75
CA PHE A 180 9.53 0.22 -10.43
C PHE A 180 10.96 -0.33 -10.37
N ASP A 181 11.17 -1.38 -9.56
CA ASP A 181 12.39 -2.20 -9.67
C ASP A 181 12.32 -3.18 -10.86
N ARG A 182 13.47 -3.80 -11.19
CA ARG A 182 13.67 -4.77 -12.28
C ARG A 182 12.72 -5.96 -12.27
N GLY A 183 12.10 -6.28 -11.13
CA GLY A 183 11.10 -7.36 -11.03
C GLY A 183 9.86 -7.12 -11.91
N PHE A 184 9.56 -5.83 -12.17
CA PHE A 184 8.42 -5.35 -12.92
C PHE A 184 8.72 -5.05 -14.39
N THR A 185 9.93 -5.32 -14.87
CA THR A 185 10.34 -5.14 -16.28
C THR A 185 9.65 -6.16 -17.17
N ARG A 186 8.35 -5.98 -17.39
CA ARG A 186 7.45 -6.88 -18.11
C ARG A 186 6.50 -6.05 -18.96
N ARG A 187 6.38 -6.40 -20.25
CA ARG A 187 5.51 -5.69 -21.20
C ARG A 187 4.08 -5.50 -20.68
N LYS A 188 3.49 -6.52 -20.06
CA LYS A 188 2.12 -6.46 -19.50
C LYS A 188 1.98 -5.36 -18.44
N VAL A 189 2.98 -5.17 -17.58
CA VAL A 189 2.97 -4.12 -16.55
C VAL A 189 3.06 -2.75 -17.21
N PHE A 190 3.96 -2.59 -18.18
CA PHE A 190 4.16 -1.31 -18.85
C PHE A 190 2.95 -0.90 -19.68
N THR A 191 2.42 -1.81 -20.51
CA THR A 191 1.20 -1.55 -21.28
C THR A 191 0.02 -1.19 -20.38
N MET A 192 -0.11 -1.85 -19.22
CA MET A 192 -1.16 -1.53 -18.26
C MET A 192 -0.98 -0.12 -17.67
N ALA A 193 0.19 0.23 -17.13
CA ALA A 193 0.39 1.54 -16.53
C ALA A 193 0.27 2.68 -17.57
N LEU A 194 0.82 2.49 -18.77
CA LEU A 194 0.67 3.43 -19.89
C LEU A 194 -0.80 3.59 -20.32
N SER A 195 -1.61 2.53 -20.27
CA SER A 195 -3.04 2.61 -20.62
C SER A 195 -3.87 3.48 -19.67
N PHE A 196 -3.36 3.74 -18.46
CA PHE A 196 -3.94 4.69 -17.50
C PHE A 196 -3.28 6.09 -17.57
N GLY A 197 -2.39 6.32 -18.54
CA GLY A 197 -1.72 7.61 -18.72
C GLY A 197 -0.50 7.83 -17.82
N HIS A 198 0.01 6.80 -17.13
CA HIS A 198 1.22 6.92 -16.32
C HIS A 198 2.48 6.88 -17.18
N HIS A 199 3.51 7.61 -16.73
CA HIS A 199 4.88 7.42 -17.20
C HIS A 199 5.58 6.36 -16.35
N ILE A 200 6.63 5.75 -16.88
CA ILE A 200 7.31 4.63 -16.23
C ILE A 200 8.80 4.85 -16.23
N LEU A 201 9.42 4.72 -15.05
CA LEU A 201 10.84 4.55 -14.88
C LEU A 201 11.06 3.18 -14.25
N CYS A 202 11.83 2.32 -14.91
CA CYS A 202 12.06 0.97 -14.42
C CYS A 202 13.47 0.52 -14.73
N ARG A 203 14.12 -0.14 -13.77
CA ARG A 203 15.46 -0.70 -13.98
C ARG A 203 15.41 -1.79 -15.04
N ALA A 204 16.25 -1.66 -16.07
CA ALA A 204 16.36 -2.69 -17.11
C ALA A 204 16.86 -4.01 -16.50
N LYS A 205 16.27 -5.13 -16.94
CA LYS A 205 16.77 -6.47 -16.59
C LYS A 205 17.87 -6.86 -17.60
N SER A 206 18.92 -7.53 -17.15
CA SER A 206 20.11 -7.85 -17.97
C SER A 206 19.84 -8.61 -19.26
N ASN A 207 18.68 -9.27 -19.39
CA ASN A 207 18.25 -10.02 -20.57
C ASN A 207 17.15 -9.32 -21.38
N THR A 208 16.98 -8.01 -21.22
CA THR A 208 15.95 -7.27 -21.96
C THR A 208 16.40 -7.07 -23.41
N VAL A 209 15.62 -7.63 -24.34
CA VAL A 209 15.86 -7.48 -25.77
C VAL A 209 15.28 -6.15 -26.26
N PHE A 210 16.13 -5.25 -26.77
CA PHE A 210 15.75 -3.90 -27.21
C PHE A 210 15.32 -3.81 -28.69
N TYR A 211 15.29 -4.93 -29.42
CA TYR A 211 14.90 -4.95 -30.83
C TYR A 211 13.53 -5.59 -31.05
N ARG A 212 12.80 -5.07 -32.04
CA ARG A 212 11.56 -5.66 -32.52
C ARG A 212 11.91 -6.85 -33.41
N LEU A 213 11.75 -8.07 -32.90
CA LEU A 213 11.79 -9.26 -33.76
C LEU A 213 10.70 -9.10 -34.84
N ALA A 214 11.10 -9.20 -36.11
CA ALA A 214 10.15 -9.21 -37.21
C ALA A 214 9.15 -10.34 -36.97
N LYS A 215 7.84 -10.04 -37.06
CA LYS A 215 6.83 -11.10 -37.05
C LYS A 215 7.07 -11.92 -38.32
N HIS A 216 7.34 -13.21 -38.17
CA HIS A 216 7.31 -14.10 -39.32
C HIS A 216 5.95 -13.95 -40.00
N PRO A 217 5.91 -13.74 -41.34
CA PRO A 217 4.65 -13.73 -42.05
C PRO A 217 3.92 -15.03 -41.74
N LYS A 218 2.62 -14.93 -41.43
CA LYS A 218 1.77 -16.12 -41.34
C LYS A 218 1.91 -16.84 -42.68
N ARG A 219 2.38 -18.08 -42.65
CA ARG A 219 2.41 -18.91 -43.86
C ARG A 219 0.98 -18.94 -44.44
N PRO A 220 0.83 -18.78 -45.76
CA PRO A 220 -0.48 -18.86 -46.42
C PRO A 220 -1.17 -20.19 -46.13
#